data_AF-A0A3L7W460-F1
#
_entry.id   AF-A0A3L7W460-F1
#
_cell.length_a   1.000
_cell.length_b   1.000
_cell.length_c   1.000
_cell.angle_alpha   90.00
_cell.angle_beta   90.00
_cell.angle_gamma   90.00
#
_symmetry.space_group_name_H-M   'P 1'
#
loop_
_entity.id
_entity.type
_entity.pdbx_description
1 polymer ?
#
loop_
_entity_poly.entity_id
_entity_poly.type
_entity_poly.pdbx_seq_one_letter_code
_entity_poly.pdbx_strand_id
1 'polypeptide(L)'
;MQTFRRILITLLAATVGLVVVGVIVRATESGMGCPDWPLCYGQLIPPLNDYKAWLEWIHRTIAAGIGLIALALVVSALRSLRGRRSLQGASIALLLLVTFQAWLGRQTVLESNSAISVTAHLATAMAFVGLQTWTLARTGYAERLGPILKARGAVVAPVIAAGAVYALLLFGSNVTGSDTGLLYPDWPLMGGTPFPPITDLSAPQVVHRYATAIVFLILLSATWIVRRDASSLPSVRRLLTAALGLMVVQSIIGALQIITKLAPWTQTLHVAFATIIWILAASAASLALLAARSPSGGATSRGGSGGAARRSDGRRIRDNVRAYIALTKPRIVELLLITTVPAMFLAARGVPPLTLIIATLIGGTLSAASANVFNCIVDADIDAQMARTASRPLVAGSISIGSALIFGSLLGAASFLFLAATTTMMAAFLSLLALGFYVLIYSLILKRSTPQNIVIGGTAGALPPVIGWAAVTGDVSLAPILLFALVFYWTPPHFWALAMRIGPDYAAAGVPMLPVTAGPAETARQIWLYTLLLVAMSLLLWAVAGMGLVYLTAATLFGALFLMRAWRLRSEVLGDGLLRGASRLYRFSITYLTVIFAAIAIDALLPH
;
A
#
# COMPACT_ATOMS: atom_id res chain seq x y z
N MET A 1 -23.04 24.87 16.19
CA MET A 1 -22.64 23.82 15.21
C MET A 1 -22.77 24.26 13.75
N GLN A 2 -23.91 24.80 13.31
CA GLN A 2 -24.09 25.21 11.90
C GLN A 2 -23.09 26.28 11.44
N THR A 3 -22.87 27.34 12.24
CA THR A 3 -21.86 28.38 11.95
C THR A 3 -20.45 27.80 11.81
N PHE A 4 -20.05 26.91 12.74
CA PHE A 4 -18.77 26.20 12.68
C PHE A 4 -18.62 25.41 11.37
N ARG A 5 -19.65 24.67 10.96
CA ARG A 5 -19.64 23.92 9.68
C ARG A 5 -19.54 24.84 8.48
N ARG A 6 -20.23 25.99 8.47
CA ARG A 6 -20.14 26.97 7.38
C ARG A 6 -18.71 27.52 7.25
N ILE A 7 -18.10 27.96 8.37
CA ILE A 7 -16.71 28.43 8.38
C ILE A 7 -15.76 27.33 7.86
N LEU A 8 -15.95 26.08 8.29
CA LEU A 8 -15.11 24.97 7.85
C LEU A 8 -15.26 24.65 6.35
N ILE A 9 -16.48 24.74 5.80
CA ILE A 9 -16.73 24.57 4.36
C ILE A 9 -16.09 25.70 3.57
N THR A 10 -16.22 26.95 4.04
CA THR A 10 -15.55 28.11 3.45
C THR A 10 -14.03 27.95 3.48
N LEU A 11 -13.47 27.48 4.60
CA LEU A 11 -12.04 27.19 4.73
C LEU A 11 -11.59 26.15 3.69
N LEU A 12 -12.34 25.06 3.53
CA LEU A 12 -12.03 24.02 2.56
C LEU A 12 -12.12 24.51 1.12
N ALA A 13 -13.18 25.24 0.76
CA ALA A 13 -13.32 25.82 -0.57
C ALA A 13 -12.19 26.81 -0.89
N ALA A 14 -11.85 27.70 0.06
CA ALA A 14 -10.73 28.64 -0.09
C ALA A 14 -9.39 27.90 -0.22
N THR A 15 -9.16 26.85 0.56
CA THR A 15 -7.95 26.04 0.50
C THR A 15 -7.80 25.36 -0.87
N VAL A 16 -8.88 24.78 -1.42
CA VAL A 16 -8.86 24.20 -2.78
C VAL A 16 -8.55 25.27 -3.83
N GLY A 17 -9.16 26.46 -3.72
CA GLY A 17 -8.83 27.59 -4.58
C GLY A 17 -7.35 28.00 -4.50
N LEU A 18 -6.79 28.06 -3.28
CA LEU A 18 -5.37 28.38 -3.08
C LEU A 18 -4.45 27.33 -3.73
N VAL A 19 -4.79 26.03 -3.63
CA VAL A 19 -4.01 24.97 -4.29
C VAL A 19 -3.97 25.18 -5.80
N VAL A 20 -5.11 25.50 -6.42
CA VAL A 20 -5.17 25.81 -7.86
C VAL A 20 -4.30 27.03 -8.20
N VAL A 21 -4.40 28.12 -7.42
CA VAL A 21 -3.56 29.31 -7.62
C VAL A 21 -2.06 28.97 -7.45
N GLY A 22 -1.69 28.15 -6.47
CA GLY A 22 -0.30 27.72 -6.26
C GLY A 22 0.27 26.96 -7.46
N VAL A 23 -0.55 26.17 -8.14
CA VAL A 23 -0.13 25.47 -9.36
C VAL A 23 0.06 26.44 -10.52
N ILE A 24 -0.80 27.45 -10.65
CA ILE A 24 -0.60 28.52 -11.64
C ILE A 24 0.72 29.26 -11.38
N VAL A 25 1.02 29.59 -10.12
CA VAL A 25 2.29 30.21 -9.73
C VAL A 25 3.48 29.34 -10.14
N ARG A 26 3.43 28.02 -9.92
CA ARG A 26 4.49 27.10 -10.34
C ARG A 26 4.59 26.97 -11.86
N ALA A 27 3.47 26.74 -12.54
CA ALA A 27 3.42 26.49 -13.98
C ALA A 27 3.82 27.72 -14.83
N THR A 28 3.76 28.91 -14.24
CA THR A 28 4.24 30.17 -14.85
C THR A 28 5.64 30.56 -14.37
N GLU A 29 6.30 29.71 -13.59
CA GLU A 29 7.61 29.98 -12.97
C GLU A 29 7.62 31.30 -12.18
N SER A 30 6.50 31.61 -11.53
CA SER A 30 6.30 32.81 -10.71
C SER A 30 6.62 32.57 -9.23
N GLY A 31 6.98 31.34 -8.84
CA GLY A 31 7.25 30.98 -7.43
C GLY A 31 8.50 31.60 -6.81
N MET A 32 9.21 32.46 -7.55
CA MET A 32 10.34 33.28 -7.10
C MET A 32 10.15 34.76 -7.51
N GLY A 33 8.92 35.17 -7.82
CA GLY A 33 8.60 36.55 -8.22
C GLY A 33 8.78 37.57 -7.09
N CYS A 34 8.78 37.13 -5.82
CA CYS A 34 9.03 37.95 -4.65
C CYS A 34 10.28 37.46 -3.90
N PRO A 35 11.40 38.22 -3.92
CA PRO A 35 12.69 37.75 -3.39
C PRO A 35 12.77 37.70 -1.85
N ASP A 36 11.89 38.42 -1.16
CA ASP A 36 11.84 38.53 0.29
C ASP A 36 10.49 38.04 0.85
N TRP A 37 10.42 37.88 2.17
CA TRP A 37 9.20 37.47 2.89
C TRP A 37 9.20 38.16 4.26
N PRO A 38 8.09 38.75 4.74
CA PRO A 38 6.73 38.68 4.19
C PRO A 38 6.40 39.69 3.08
N LEU A 39 7.33 40.61 2.79
CA LEU A 39 7.18 41.64 1.75
C LEU A 39 7.53 41.10 0.35
N CYS A 40 7.40 41.95 -0.67
CA CYS A 40 7.84 41.67 -2.04
C CYS A 40 8.60 42.89 -2.56
N TYR A 41 9.90 42.73 -2.82
CA TYR A 41 10.84 43.82 -3.09
C TYR A 41 10.88 44.88 -1.96
N GLY A 42 10.78 44.45 -0.70
CA GLY A 42 10.73 45.35 0.46
C GLY A 42 9.43 46.16 0.58
N GLN A 43 8.42 45.89 -0.26
CA GLN A 43 7.14 46.58 -0.29
C GLN A 43 5.98 45.65 0.04
N LEU A 44 4.87 46.22 0.53
CA LEU A 44 3.64 45.46 0.79
C LEU A 44 2.89 45.13 -0.49
N ILE A 45 3.00 45.97 -1.53
CA ILE A 45 2.38 45.77 -2.85
C ILE A 45 3.54 45.63 -3.86
N PRO A 46 3.52 44.61 -4.73
CA PRO A 46 4.60 44.39 -5.68
C PRO A 46 4.60 45.44 -6.80
N PRO A 47 5.73 45.59 -7.54
CA PRO A 47 5.81 46.45 -8.71
C PRO A 47 4.73 46.14 -9.74
N LEU A 48 4.06 47.16 -10.29
CA LEU A 48 2.95 47.00 -11.25
C LEU A 48 3.36 46.35 -12.58
N ASN A 49 4.64 46.38 -12.91
CA ASN A 49 5.20 45.87 -14.16
C ASN A 49 5.77 44.43 -14.05
N ASP A 50 5.69 43.78 -12.88
CA ASP A 50 6.18 42.41 -12.68
C ASP A 50 5.00 41.46 -12.41
N TYR A 51 4.47 40.85 -13.47
CA TYR A 51 3.33 39.93 -13.34
C TYR A 51 3.66 38.69 -12.49
N LYS A 52 4.93 38.25 -12.45
CA LYS A 52 5.35 37.10 -11.65
C LYS A 52 5.27 37.44 -10.16
N ALA A 53 5.76 38.62 -9.78
CA ALA A 53 5.60 39.16 -8.43
C ALA A 53 4.13 39.27 -8.02
N TRP A 54 3.25 39.71 -8.91
CA TRP A 54 1.81 39.76 -8.65
C TRP A 54 1.19 38.38 -8.41
N LEU A 55 1.51 37.39 -9.24
CA LEU A 55 0.98 36.04 -9.07
C LEU A 55 1.39 35.44 -7.72
N GLU A 56 2.66 35.59 -7.34
CA GLU A 56 3.13 35.12 -6.04
C GLU A 56 2.52 35.89 -4.86
N TRP A 57 2.43 37.21 -4.96
CA TRP A 57 1.83 38.05 -3.94
C TRP A 57 0.35 37.73 -3.73
N ILE A 58 -0.42 37.51 -4.81
CA ILE A 58 -1.83 37.10 -4.74
C ILE A 58 -1.95 35.76 -4.00
N HIS A 59 -1.10 34.78 -4.33
CA HIS A 59 -1.08 33.49 -3.66
C HIS A 59 -0.80 33.63 -2.15
N ARG A 60 0.23 34.40 -1.77
CA ARG A 60 0.60 34.68 -0.36
C ARG A 60 -0.56 35.37 0.40
N THR A 61 -1.24 36.31 -0.25
CA THR A 61 -2.36 37.07 0.34
C THR A 61 -3.59 36.19 0.58
N ILE A 62 -3.94 35.32 -0.38
CA ILE A 62 -5.01 34.34 -0.19
C ILE A 62 -4.67 33.38 0.96
N ALA A 63 -3.40 32.94 1.07
CA ALA A 63 -2.95 32.09 2.16
C ALA A 63 -3.09 32.77 3.54
N ALA A 64 -2.77 34.06 3.64
CA ALA A 64 -2.99 34.83 4.87
C ALA A 64 -4.49 34.90 5.23
N GLY A 65 -5.36 35.11 4.24
CA GLY A 65 -6.83 35.06 4.42
C GLY A 65 -7.32 33.71 4.93
N ILE A 66 -6.78 32.59 4.43
CA ILE A 66 -7.06 31.24 4.93
C ILE A 66 -6.63 31.09 6.39
N GLY A 67 -5.49 31.68 6.79
CA GLY A 67 -5.06 31.75 8.19
C GLY A 67 -6.09 32.45 9.10
N LEU A 68 -6.68 33.56 8.64
CA LEU A 68 -7.74 34.26 9.37
C LEU A 68 -9.03 33.44 9.47
N ILE A 69 -9.42 32.74 8.40
CA ILE A 69 -10.57 31.83 8.43
C ILE A 69 -10.33 30.67 9.40
N ALA A 70 -9.11 30.11 9.44
CA ALA A 70 -8.72 29.08 10.40
C ALA A 70 -8.76 29.59 11.85
N LEU A 71 -8.31 30.83 12.11
CA LEU A 71 -8.44 31.46 13.42
C LEU A 71 -9.91 31.64 13.81
N ALA A 72 -10.76 32.12 12.90
CA ALA A 72 -12.21 32.23 13.13
C ALA A 72 -12.84 30.86 13.44
N LEU A 73 -12.38 29.78 12.79
CA LEU A 73 -12.80 28.42 13.07
C LEU A 73 -12.45 27.99 14.51
N VAL A 74 -11.22 28.27 14.98
CA VAL A 74 -10.78 28.01 16.36
C VAL A 74 -11.65 28.77 17.36
N VAL A 75 -11.84 30.07 17.15
CA VAL A 75 -12.69 30.90 18.01
C VAL A 75 -14.11 30.35 18.08
N SER A 76 -14.69 29.98 16.94
CA SER A 76 -16.02 29.36 16.85
C SER A 76 -16.09 28.01 17.59
N ALA A 77 -15.08 27.16 17.45
CA ALA A 77 -15.00 25.88 18.17
C ALA A 77 -14.91 26.06 19.70
N LEU A 78 -14.03 26.96 20.16
CA LEU A 78 -13.81 27.19 21.58
C LEU A 78 -15.02 27.85 22.25
N ARG A 79 -15.68 28.79 21.57
CA ARG A 79 -16.87 29.49 22.10
C ARG A 79 -18.14 28.64 22.03
N SER A 80 -18.41 28.01 20.89
CA SER A 80 -19.73 27.42 20.58
C SER A 80 -19.81 25.90 20.68
N LEU A 81 -18.68 25.19 20.82
CA LEU A 81 -18.65 23.72 20.86
C LEU A 81 -18.10 23.19 22.20
N ARG A 82 -18.57 23.75 23.32
CA ARG A 82 -18.22 23.28 24.67
C ARG A 82 -18.53 21.77 24.78
N GLY A 83 -17.56 20.99 25.27
CA GLY A 83 -17.67 19.54 25.40
C GLY A 83 -17.33 18.73 24.14
N ARG A 84 -17.06 19.35 23.00
CA ARG A 84 -16.64 18.68 21.74
C ARG A 84 -15.12 18.76 21.56
N ARG A 85 -14.36 18.18 22.49
CA ARG A 85 -12.89 18.29 22.55
C ARG A 85 -12.20 17.86 21.27
N SER A 86 -12.70 16.84 20.57
CA SER A 86 -12.10 16.39 19.31
C SER A 86 -12.19 17.45 18.21
N LEU A 87 -13.29 18.21 18.14
CA LEU A 87 -13.45 19.28 17.15
C LEU A 87 -12.61 20.50 17.54
N GLN A 88 -12.54 20.82 18.83
CA GLN A 88 -11.69 21.90 19.34
C GLN A 88 -10.21 21.62 19.06
N GLY A 89 -9.73 20.43 19.40
CA GLY A 89 -8.36 20.00 19.14
C GLY A 89 -8.03 19.98 17.64
N ALA A 90 -8.96 19.52 16.80
CA ALA A 90 -8.77 19.53 15.35
C ALA A 90 -8.72 20.96 14.77
N SER A 91 -9.55 21.88 15.27
CA SER A 91 -9.46 23.30 14.87
C SER A 91 -8.11 23.92 15.25
N ILE A 92 -7.59 23.63 16.45
CA ILE A 92 -6.27 24.10 16.87
C ILE A 92 -5.18 23.49 15.99
N ALA A 93 -5.26 22.19 15.70
CA ALA A 93 -4.31 21.51 14.81
C ALA A 93 -4.35 22.09 13.38
N LEU A 94 -5.53 22.46 12.87
CA LEU A 94 -5.66 23.16 11.59
C LEU A 94 -4.93 24.51 11.63
N LEU A 95 -5.12 25.31 12.69
CA LEU A 95 -4.41 26.59 12.84
C LEU A 95 -2.89 26.40 12.90
N LEU A 96 -2.42 25.43 13.69
CA LEU A 96 -0.99 25.12 13.77
C LEU A 96 -0.41 24.66 12.42
N LEU A 97 -1.14 23.82 11.68
CA LEU A 97 -0.72 23.35 10.36
C LEU A 97 -0.65 24.48 9.34
N VAL A 98 -1.62 25.41 9.29
CA VAL A 98 -1.56 26.54 8.35
C VAL A 98 -0.45 27.53 8.72
N THR A 99 -0.16 27.73 10.00
CA THR A 99 1.01 28.51 10.43
C THR A 99 2.31 27.82 10.01
N PHE A 100 2.39 26.50 10.16
CA PHE A 100 3.52 25.72 9.67
C PHE A 100 3.64 25.76 8.14
N GLN A 101 2.52 25.81 7.39
CA GLN A 101 2.52 26.05 5.94
C GLN A 101 3.14 27.39 5.56
N ALA A 102 2.84 28.45 6.30
CA ALA A 102 3.44 29.75 6.05
C ALA A 102 4.97 29.70 6.24
N TRP A 103 5.45 29.01 7.28
CA TRP A 103 6.88 28.79 7.49
C TRP A 103 7.51 27.93 6.39
N LEU A 104 6.88 26.83 5.98
CA LEU A 104 7.35 25.99 4.87
C LEU A 104 7.36 26.76 3.55
N GLY A 105 6.36 27.60 3.29
CA GLY A 105 6.31 28.48 2.11
C GLY A 105 7.51 29.42 2.07
N ARG A 106 7.88 30.01 3.22
CA ARG A 106 9.14 30.79 3.35
C ARG A 106 10.37 29.92 3.04
N GLN A 107 10.45 28.70 3.58
CA GLN A 107 11.59 27.82 3.29
C GLN A 107 11.67 27.47 1.80
N THR A 108 10.55 27.23 1.14
CA THR A 108 10.51 26.96 -0.31
C THR A 108 11.09 28.10 -1.13
N VAL A 109 10.85 29.36 -0.76
CA VAL A 109 11.47 30.52 -1.42
C VAL A 109 12.97 30.58 -1.12
N LEU A 110 13.38 30.37 0.13
CA LEU A 110 14.80 30.41 0.53
C LEU A 110 15.64 29.28 -0.08
N GLU A 111 15.02 28.13 -0.34
CA GLU A 111 15.64 26.97 -0.98
C GLU A 111 15.44 26.94 -2.50
N SER A 112 15.00 28.05 -3.10
CA SER A 112 14.82 28.19 -4.55
C SER A 112 13.95 27.09 -5.17
N ASN A 113 12.86 26.74 -4.48
CA ASN A 113 11.93 25.66 -4.83
C ASN A 113 12.58 24.28 -4.97
N SER A 114 13.46 23.90 -4.03
CA SER A 114 14.03 22.55 -3.96
C SER A 114 12.95 21.46 -4.03
N ALA A 115 13.24 20.32 -4.68
CA ALA A 115 12.29 19.21 -4.80
C ALA A 115 11.74 18.76 -3.44
N ILE A 116 12.60 18.78 -2.42
CA ILE A 116 12.27 18.42 -1.05
C ILE A 116 11.33 19.45 -0.42
N SER A 117 11.63 20.75 -0.51
CA SER A 117 10.79 21.79 0.08
C SER A 117 9.41 21.84 -0.58
N VAL A 118 9.34 21.73 -1.91
CA VAL A 118 8.09 21.71 -2.68
C VAL A 118 7.25 20.50 -2.31
N THR A 119 7.86 19.32 -2.22
CA THR A 119 7.16 18.09 -1.84
C THR A 119 6.70 18.13 -0.38
N ALA A 120 7.53 18.65 0.53
CA ALA A 120 7.15 18.85 1.93
C ALA A 120 5.99 19.83 2.07
N HIS A 121 6.01 20.93 1.31
CA HIS A 121 4.93 21.92 1.25
C HIS A 121 3.63 21.29 0.76
N LEU A 122 3.64 20.57 -0.37
CA LEU A 122 2.44 19.88 -0.87
C LEU A 122 1.93 18.82 0.11
N ALA A 123 2.82 18.01 0.69
CA ALA A 123 2.45 16.94 1.62
C ALA A 123 1.64 17.50 2.80
N THR A 124 2.12 18.60 3.36
CA THR A 124 1.53 19.24 4.53
C THR A 124 0.29 20.06 4.18
N ALA A 125 0.22 20.67 2.99
CA ALA A 125 -1.02 21.23 2.44
C ALA A 125 -2.12 20.16 2.26
N MET A 126 -1.77 18.99 1.73
CA MET A 126 -2.71 17.88 1.55
C MET A 126 -3.12 17.27 2.90
N ALA A 127 -2.23 17.24 3.90
CA ALA A 127 -2.58 16.85 5.27
C ALA A 127 -3.55 17.86 5.92
N PHE A 128 -3.36 19.16 5.67
CA PHE A 128 -4.29 20.21 6.11
C PHE A 128 -5.68 20.00 5.49
N VAL A 129 -5.78 19.77 4.17
CA VAL A 129 -7.04 19.41 3.50
C VAL A 129 -7.65 18.12 4.08
N GLY A 130 -6.83 17.09 4.31
CA GLY A 130 -7.25 15.84 4.94
C GLY A 130 -7.87 16.06 6.32
N LEU A 131 -7.24 16.88 7.16
CA LEU A 131 -7.77 17.22 8.49
C LEU A 131 -9.07 18.03 8.41
N GLN A 132 -9.23 18.91 7.42
CA GLN A 132 -10.49 19.63 7.20
C GLN A 132 -11.62 18.67 6.84
N THR A 133 -11.39 17.73 5.90
CA THR A 133 -12.40 16.72 5.51
C THR A 133 -12.77 15.82 6.68
N TRP A 134 -11.79 15.37 7.46
CA TRP A 134 -12.02 14.61 8.70
C TRP A 134 -12.85 15.42 9.71
N THR A 135 -12.50 16.69 9.93
CA THR A 135 -13.21 17.57 10.88
C THR A 135 -14.66 17.77 10.45
N LEU A 136 -14.89 17.92 9.15
CA LEU A 136 -16.23 18.07 8.58
C LEU A 136 -17.06 16.79 8.79
N ALA A 137 -16.49 15.62 8.48
CA ALA A 137 -17.12 14.33 8.76
C ALA A 137 -17.41 14.15 10.26
N ARG A 138 -16.45 14.51 11.12
CA ARG A 138 -16.55 14.39 12.58
C ARG A 138 -17.69 15.21 13.19
N THR A 139 -18.12 16.29 12.53
CA THR A 139 -19.25 17.10 12.99
C THR A 139 -20.56 16.32 13.09
N GLY A 140 -20.73 15.27 12.27
CA GLY A 140 -21.94 14.43 12.24
C GLY A 140 -22.03 13.36 13.34
N TYR A 141 -21.00 13.20 14.17
CA TYR A 141 -20.89 12.12 15.14
C TYR A 141 -20.84 12.61 16.58
N ALA A 142 -21.23 11.78 17.56
CA ALA A 142 -21.15 12.09 19.00
C ALA A 142 -19.70 12.31 19.46
N GLU A 143 -19.48 12.92 20.65
CA GLU A 143 -18.11 13.20 21.12
C GLU A 143 -17.34 11.94 21.47
N ARG A 144 -17.96 11.07 22.27
CA ARG A 144 -17.41 9.80 22.68
C ARG A 144 -17.82 8.75 21.64
N LEU A 145 -16.82 8.12 21.03
CA LEU A 145 -17.00 7.05 20.07
C LEU A 145 -16.44 5.75 20.66
N GLY A 146 -17.10 4.64 20.38
CA GLY A 146 -16.65 3.31 20.80
C GLY A 146 -15.38 2.85 20.06
N PRO A 147 -14.83 1.70 20.45
CA PRO A 147 -13.82 1.01 19.66
C PRO A 147 -14.44 0.46 18.36
N ILE A 148 -13.62 0.19 17.35
CA ILE A 148 -14.04 -0.57 16.17
C ILE A 148 -14.19 -2.02 16.62
N LEU A 149 -15.41 -2.54 16.65
CA LEU A 149 -15.72 -3.88 17.16
C LEU A 149 -15.52 -4.99 16.11
N LYS A 150 -15.59 -4.67 14.81
CA LYS A 150 -15.41 -5.64 13.71
C LYS A 150 -14.55 -5.03 12.61
N ALA A 151 -13.47 -5.72 12.24
CA ALA A 151 -12.63 -5.34 11.11
C ALA A 151 -13.30 -5.79 9.82
N ARG A 152 -14.09 -4.90 9.22
CA ARG A 152 -14.73 -5.16 7.93
C ARG A 152 -13.91 -4.57 6.80
N GLY A 153 -13.92 -5.24 5.65
CA GLY A 153 -13.33 -4.70 4.42
C GLY A 153 -13.87 -3.30 4.08
N ALA A 154 -15.15 -3.03 4.37
CA ALA A 154 -15.76 -1.71 4.19
C ALA A 154 -15.16 -0.58 5.05
N VAL A 155 -14.43 -0.91 6.12
CA VAL A 155 -13.74 0.07 6.98
C VAL A 155 -12.28 0.21 6.56
N VAL A 156 -11.61 -0.91 6.28
CA VAL A 156 -10.17 -0.94 5.99
C VAL A 156 -9.87 -0.44 4.57
N ALA A 157 -10.66 -0.85 3.58
CA ALA A 157 -10.36 -0.54 2.17
C ALA A 157 -10.40 0.98 1.85
N PRO A 158 -11.38 1.78 2.34
CA PRO A 158 -11.34 3.24 2.15
C PRO A 158 -10.10 3.90 2.77
N VAL A 159 -9.62 3.40 3.92
CA VAL A 159 -8.43 3.94 4.60
C VAL A 159 -7.17 3.67 3.78
N ILE A 160 -7.01 2.44 3.28
CA ILE A 160 -5.89 2.10 2.39
C ILE A 160 -5.94 2.94 1.12
N ALA A 161 -7.12 3.10 0.52
CA ALA A 161 -7.30 3.92 -0.68
C ALA A 161 -6.92 5.39 -0.45
N ALA A 162 -7.34 5.99 0.67
CA ALA A 162 -6.94 7.35 1.01
C ALA A 162 -5.42 7.47 1.19
N GLY A 163 -4.80 6.55 1.96
CA GLY A 163 -3.35 6.54 2.15
C GLY A 163 -2.57 6.40 0.84
N ALA A 164 -3.05 5.56 -0.07
CA ALA A 164 -2.45 5.38 -1.39
C ALA A 164 -2.56 6.63 -2.28
N VAL A 165 -3.73 7.28 -2.32
CA VAL A 165 -3.92 8.54 -3.05
C VAL A 165 -3.01 9.65 -2.48
N TYR A 166 -2.89 9.72 -1.16
CA TYR A 166 -1.97 10.67 -0.51
C TYR A 166 -0.52 10.42 -0.92
N ALA A 167 -0.05 9.17 -0.90
CA ALA A 167 1.29 8.83 -1.36
C ALA A 167 1.51 9.16 -2.85
N LEU A 168 0.50 8.94 -3.69
CA LEU A 168 0.57 9.25 -5.12
C LEU A 168 0.78 10.75 -5.40
N LEU A 169 0.13 11.61 -4.62
CA LEU A 169 0.32 13.07 -4.69
C LEU A 169 1.79 13.44 -4.43
N LEU A 170 2.45 12.76 -3.49
CA LEU A 170 3.86 13.01 -3.18
C LEU A 170 4.77 12.57 -4.33
N PHE A 171 4.51 11.41 -4.94
CA PHE A 171 5.25 11.00 -6.13
C PHE A 171 5.07 11.99 -7.28
N GLY A 172 3.86 12.50 -7.49
CA GLY A 172 3.60 13.53 -8.51
C GLY A 172 4.36 14.84 -8.22
N SER A 173 4.36 15.28 -6.96
CA SER A 173 5.15 16.44 -6.53
C SER A 173 6.64 16.26 -6.77
N ASN A 174 7.16 15.06 -6.54
CA ASN A 174 8.56 14.76 -6.78
C ASN A 174 8.91 14.85 -8.27
N VAL A 175 8.03 14.41 -9.19
CA VAL A 175 8.23 14.59 -10.64
C VAL A 175 8.40 16.07 -11.00
N THR A 176 7.52 16.92 -10.47
CA THR A 176 7.57 18.37 -10.71
C THR A 176 8.75 19.03 -10.01
N GLY A 177 9.10 18.59 -8.80
CA GLY A 177 10.21 19.14 -8.03
C GLY A 177 11.58 18.78 -8.61
N SER A 178 11.69 17.64 -9.29
CA SER A 178 12.92 17.18 -9.95
C SER A 178 12.98 17.52 -11.45
N ASP A 179 12.00 18.26 -11.98
CA ASP A 179 11.87 18.65 -13.40
C ASP A 179 11.95 17.48 -14.40
N THR A 180 11.41 16.32 -14.03
CA THR A 180 11.45 15.08 -14.84
C THR A 180 10.17 14.83 -15.65
N GLY A 181 9.22 15.78 -15.65
CA GLY A 181 7.88 15.60 -16.24
C GLY A 181 7.87 15.20 -17.72
N LEU A 182 8.90 15.61 -18.49
CA LEU A 182 9.05 15.32 -19.92
C LEU A 182 10.16 14.30 -20.24
N LEU A 183 10.69 13.60 -19.23
CA LEU A 183 11.79 12.65 -19.45
C LEU A 183 11.44 11.56 -20.47
N TYR A 184 10.20 11.07 -20.45
CA TYR A 184 9.68 10.14 -21.45
C TYR A 184 8.64 10.82 -22.32
N PRO A 185 8.87 10.94 -23.63
CA PRO A 185 7.98 11.65 -24.56
C PRO A 185 6.77 10.81 -24.99
N ASP A 186 6.74 9.52 -24.64
CA ASP A 186 5.68 8.57 -24.94
C ASP A 186 4.79 8.24 -23.73
N TRP A 187 3.60 7.75 -24.05
CA TRP A 187 2.61 7.27 -23.09
C TRP A 187 1.76 6.17 -23.75
N PRO A 188 1.42 5.06 -23.08
CA PRO A 188 1.67 4.77 -21.65
C PRO A 188 3.08 4.24 -21.35
N LEU A 189 3.85 3.87 -22.38
CA LEU A 189 5.22 3.37 -22.26
C LEU A 189 6.20 4.49 -21.84
N MET A 190 7.42 4.09 -21.47
CA MET A 190 8.48 4.99 -21.01
C MET A 190 9.76 4.70 -21.80
N GLY A 191 9.87 5.32 -22.98
CA GLY A 191 10.95 5.06 -23.93
C GLY A 191 10.75 3.75 -24.69
N GLY A 192 9.51 3.44 -25.09
CA GLY A 192 9.17 2.22 -25.82
C GLY A 192 9.11 0.94 -24.98
N THR A 193 9.34 1.04 -23.66
CA THR A 193 9.26 -0.10 -22.73
C THR A 193 8.32 0.21 -21.55
N PRO A 194 7.56 -0.78 -21.05
CA PRO A 194 6.82 -0.63 -19.80
C PRO A 194 7.72 -0.71 -18.55
N PHE A 195 8.95 -1.22 -18.68
CA PHE A 195 9.92 -1.42 -17.60
C PHE A 195 11.28 -0.81 -17.94
N PRO A 196 11.40 0.53 -18.00
CA PRO A 196 12.69 1.17 -18.16
C PRO A 196 13.55 0.98 -16.89
N PRO A 197 14.89 1.04 -17.00
CA PRO A 197 15.76 1.12 -15.84
C PRO A 197 15.41 2.32 -14.94
N ILE A 198 15.37 2.09 -13.63
CA ILE A 198 15.14 3.15 -12.64
C ILE A 198 16.49 3.71 -12.17
N THR A 199 16.81 4.91 -12.63
CA THR A 199 17.97 5.71 -12.22
C THR A 199 17.52 6.89 -11.37
N ASP A 200 18.44 7.63 -10.75
CA ASP A 200 18.08 8.85 -10.01
C ASP A 200 17.32 9.87 -10.89
N LEU A 201 17.64 9.92 -12.18
CA LEU A 201 16.96 10.78 -13.15
C LEU A 201 15.57 10.24 -13.53
N SER A 202 15.42 8.94 -13.78
CA SER A 202 14.14 8.36 -14.23
C SER A 202 13.17 8.01 -13.11
N ALA A 203 13.67 7.79 -11.90
CA ALA A 203 12.88 7.32 -10.76
C ALA A 203 11.62 8.14 -10.50
N PRO A 204 11.64 9.49 -10.46
CA PRO A 204 10.44 10.25 -10.13
C PRO A 204 9.29 9.95 -11.09
N GLN A 205 9.58 9.93 -12.40
CA GLN A 205 8.57 9.76 -13.44
C GLN A 205 8.08 8.31 -13.54
N VAL A 206 9.01 7.34 -13.53
CA VAL A 206 8.69 5.90 -13.57
C VAL A 206 7.85 5.49 -12.36
N VAL A 207 8.29 5.84 -11.16
CA VAL A 207 7.60 5.50 -9.91
C VAL A 207 6.23 6.14 -9.86
N HIS A 208 6.08 7.40 -10.29
CA HIS A 208 4.78 8.06 -10.31
C HIS A 208 3.78 7.35 -11.24
N ARG A 209 4.20 6.96 -12.45
CA ARG A 209 3.34 6.22 -13.39
C ARG A 209 2.94 4.85 -12.85
N TYR A 210 3.88 4.12 -12.25
CA TYR A 210 3.54 2.84 -11.65
C TYR A 210 2.65 2.97 -10.41
N ALA A 211 2.94 3.93 -9.53
CA ALA A 211 2.11 4.21 -8.37
C ALA A 211 0.69 4.60 -8.80
N THR A 212 0.52 5.29 -9.93
CA THR A 212 -0.79 5.61 -10.51
C THR A 212 -1.58 4.34 -10.84
N ALA A 213 -0.94 3.36 -11.51
CA ALA A 213 -1.56 2.08 -11.82
C ALA A 213 -1.94 1.28 -10.55
N ILE A 214 -1.05 1.25 -9.55
CA ILE A 214 -1.36 0.63 -8.25
C ILE A 214 -2.57 1.31 -7.62
N VAL A 215 -2.54 2.62 -7.45
CA VAL A 215 -3.59 3.39 -6.77
C VAL A 215 -4.93 3.24 -7.48
N PHE A 216 -4.94 3.14 -8.81
CA PHE A 216 -6.14 2.81 -9.58
C PHE A 216 -6.71 1.44 -9.16
N LEU A 217 -5.88 0.39 -9.08
CA LEU A 217 -6.29 -0.93 -8.61
C LEU A 217 -6.76 -0.90 -7.14
N ILE A 218 -6.14 -0.08 -6.29
CA ILE A 218 -6.55 0.11 -4.89
C ILE A 218 -7.94 0.74 -4.83
N LEU A 219 -8.19 1.81 -5.59
CA LEU A 219 -9.48 2.48 -5.66
C LEU A 219 -10.57 1.57 -6.25
N LEU A 220 -10.25 0.82 -7.30
CA LEU A 220 -11.14 -0.18 -7.89
C LEU A 220 -11.54 -1.24 -6.87
N SER A 221 -10.55 -1.82 -6.19
CA SER A 221 -10.74 -2.83 -5.15
C SER A 221 -11.56 -2.29 -3.98
N ALA A 222 -11.23 -1.12 -3.47
CA ALA A 222 -11.98 -0.48 -2.39
C ALA A 222 -13.43 -0.21 -2.78
N THR A 223 -13.67 0.29 -4.00
CA THR A 223 -15.01 0.52 -4.53
C THR A 223 -15.81 -0.78 -4.63
N TRP A 224 -15.18 -1.85 -5.14
CA TRP A 224 -15.82 -3.16 -5.23
C TRP A 224 -16.18 -3.73 -3.85
N ILE A 225 -15.27 -3.66 -2.88
CA ILE A 225 -15.48 -4.16 -1.50
C ILE A 225 -16.66 -3.43 -0.85
N VAL A 226 -16.66 -2.10 -0.89
CA VAL A 226 -17.70 -1.28 -0.24
C VAL A 226 -19.05 -1.44 -0.96
N ARG A 227 -19.07 -1.71 -2.27
CA ARG A 227 -20.32 -2.01 -3.00
C ARG A 227 -20.93 -3.35 -2.62
N ARG A 228 -20.12 -4.36 -2.30
CA ARG A 228 -20.61 -5.69 -1.89
C ARG A 228 -20.99 -5.78 -0.42
N ASP A 229 -20.39 -4.97 0.44
CA ASP A 229 -20.76 -4.95 1.86
C ASP A 229 -22.03 -4.11 2.07
N ALA A 230 -23.15 -4.80 2.32
CA ALA A 230 -24.46 -4.19 2.57
C ALA A 230 -24.47 -3.20 3.74
N SER A 231 -23.54 -3.34 4.69
CA SER A 231 -23.42 -2.44 5.84
C SER A 231 -22.69 -1.13 5.52
N SER A 232 -22.11 -1.01 4.33
CA SER A 232 -21.40 0.19 3.90
C SER A 232 -22.32 1.40 3.74
N LEU A 233 -21.91 2.54 4.27
CA LEU A 233 -22.64 3.80 4.08
C LEU A 233 -22.78 4.15 2.58
N PRO A 234 -23.98 4.55 2.11
CA PRO A 234 -24.19 4.98 0.73
C PRO A 234 -23.24 6.12 0.31
N SER A 235 -22.95 7.05 1.23
CA SER A 235 -22.00 8.14 0.97
C SER A 235 -20.59 7.64 0.69
N VAL A 236 -20.10 6.63 1.43
CA VAL A 236 -18.76 6.04 1.19
C VAL A 236 -18.71 5.39 -0.20
N ARG A 237 -19.78 4.67 -0.59
CA ARG A 237 -19.91 4.07 -1.94
C ARG A 237 -19.85 5.13 -3.04
N ARG A 238 -20.59 6.23 -2.88
CA ARG A 238 -20.63 7.34 -3.86
C ARG A 238 -19.29 8.05 -3.96
N LEU A 239 -18.65 8.36 -2.83
CA LEU A 239 -17.35 9.04 -2.79
C LEU A 239 -16.25 8.22 -3.48
N LEU A 240 -16.12 6.92 -3.16
CA LEU A 240 -15.12 6.06 -3.81
C LEU A 240 -15.42 5.84 -5.30
N THR A 241 -16.69 5.72 -5.68
CA THR A 241 -17.09 5.64 -7.09
C THR A 241 -16.69 6.89 -7.85
N ALA A 242 -16.93 8.08 -7.28
CA ALA A 242 -16.52 9.34 -7.87
C ALA A 242 -15.00 9.47 -7.96
N ALA A 243 -14.28 9.08 -6.90
CA ALA A 243 -12.81 9.08 -6.90
C ALA A 243 -12.23 8.17 -7.98
N LEU A 244 -12.79 6.96 -8.16
CA LEU A 244 -12.39 6.02 -9.20
C LEU A 244 -12.68 6.58 -10.60
N GLY A 245 -13.85 7.19 -10.82
CA GLY A 245 -14.18 7.82 -12.09
C GLY A 245 -13.25 8.98 -12.43
N LEU A 246 -12.96 9.85 -11.45
CA LEU A 246 -12.01 10.94 -11.62
C LEU A 246 -10.57 10.45 -11.82
N MET A 247 -10.18 9.31 -11.26
CA MET A 247 -8.86 8.73 -11.49
C MET A 247 -8.64 8.36 -12.96
N VAL A 248 -9.68 7.92 -13.68
CA VAL A 248 -9.59 7.70 -15.14
C VAL A 248 -9.32 9.01 -15.87
N VAL A 249 -10.07 10.06 -15.52
CA VAL A 249 -9.88 11.41 -16.08
C VAL A 249 -8.49 11.95 -15.76
N GLN A 250 -8.01 11.75 -14.54
CA GLN A 250 -6.68 12.15 -14.08
C GLN A 250 -5.56 11.50 -14.89
N SER A 251 -5.68 10.21 -15.22
CA SER A 251 -4.72 9.51 -16.08
C SER A 251 -4.67 10.09 -17.49
N ILE A 252 -5.83 10.48 -18.05
CA ILE A 252 -5.90 11.17 -19.34
C ILE A 252 -5.24 12.55 -19.26
N ILE A 253 -5.51 13.32 -18.21
CA ILE A 253 -4.84 14.61 -17.99
C ILE A 253 -3.32 14.42 -17.84
N GLY A 254 -2.89 13.33 -17.19
CA GLY A 254 -1.47 12.96 -17.10
C GLY A 254 -0.83 12.68 -18.47
N ALA A 255 -1.54 12.00 -19.36
CA ALA A 255 -1.09 11.82 -20.76
C ALA A 255 -1.04 13.15 -21.52
N LEU A 256 -2.05 14.02 -21.32
CA LEU A 256 -2.09 15.35 -21.91
C LEU A 256 -0.92 16.23 -21.46
N GLN A 257 -0.43 16.08 -20.22
CA GLN A 257 0.76 16.81 -19.78
C GLN A 257 1.97 16.53 -20.66
N ILE A 258 2.17 15.28 -21.10
CA ILE A 258 3.29 14.90 -21.98
C ILE A 258 3.07 15.47 -23.39
N ILE A 259 1.86 15.26 -23.95
CA ILE A 259 1.50 15.69 -25.30
C ILE A 259 1.59 17.23 -25.45
N THR A 260 1.15 17.96 -24.43
CA THR A 260 1.14 19.43 -24.43
C THR A 260 2.44 20.05 -23.92
N LYS A 261 3.47 19.24 -23.66
CA LYS A 261 4.76 19.68 -23.12
C LYS A 261 4.60 20.54 -21.86
N LEU A 262 3.81 20.06 -20.91
CA LEU A 262 3.49 20.70 -19.64
C LEU A 262 2.82 22.08 -19.81
N ALA A 263 1.86 22.23 -20.71
CA ALA A 263 1.11 23.49 -20.82
C ALA A 263 0.49 23.89 -19.45
N PRO A 264 0.48 25.19 -19.07
CA PRO A 264 0.05 25.60 -17.72
C PRO A 264 -1.36 25.14 -17.33
N TRP A 265 -2.27 25.07 -18.30
CA TRP A 265 -3.64 24.62 -18.06
C TRP A 265 -3.72 23.10 -17.79
N THR A 266 -2.88 22.26 -18.41
CA THR A 266 -2.86 20.80 -18.13
C THR A 266 -2.26 20.53 -16.76
N GLN A 267 -1.19 21.24 -16.39
CA GLN A 267 -0.62 21.18 -15.04
C GLN A 267 -1.66 21.56 -13.96
N THR A 268 -2.39 22.66 -14.20
CA THR A 268 -3.44 23.16 -13.31
C THR A 268 -4.56 22.13 -13.14
N LEU A 269 -5.07 21.58 -14.24
CA LEU A 269 -6.10 20.53 -14.19
C LEU A 269 -5.60 19.28 -13.46
N HIS A 270 -4.35 18.88 -13.69
CA HIS A 270 -3.80 17.67 -13.09
C HIS A 270 -3.78 17.76 -11.56
N VAL A 271 -3.29 18.86 -11.00
CA VAL A 271 -3.24 19.01 -9.52
C VAL A 271 -4.64 19.28 -8.93
N ALA A 272 -5.49 20.03 -9.64
CA ALA A 272 -6.86 20.29 -9.19
C ALA A 272 -7.66 18.98 -9.05
N PHE A 273 -7.65 18.13 -10.08
CA PHE A 273 -8.34 16.84 -10.05
C PHE A 273 -7.72 15.88 -9.04
N ALA A 274 -6.39 15.84 -8.92
CA ALA A 274 -5.72 15.04 -7.89
C ALA A 274 -6.15 15.46 -6.47
N THR A 275 -6.30 16.76 -6.22
CA THR A 275 -6.79 17.31 -4.94
C THR A 275 -8.24 16.89 -4.67
N ILE A 276 -9.10 16.90 -5.69
CA ILE A 276 -10.49 16.44 -5.55
C ILE A 276 -10.54 14.93 -5.25
N ILE A 277 -9.74 14.11 -5.95
CA ILE A 277 -9.65 12.66 -5.69
C ILE A 277 -9.21 12.41 -4.24
N TRP A 278 -8.24 13.18 -3.74
CA TRP A 278 -7.81 13.12 -2.34
C TRP A 278 -8.93 13.47 -1.37
N ILE A 279 -9.65 14.58 -1.59
CA ILE A 279 -10.80 14.98 -0.76
C ILE A 279 -11.85 13.87 -0.70
N LEU A 280 -12.18 13.25 -1.85
CA LEU A 280 -13.16 12.18 -1.93
C LEU A 280 -12.70 10.93 -1.15
N ALA A 281 -11.45 10.49 -1.36
CA ALA A 281 -10.89 9.33 -0.70
C ALA A 281 -10.74 9.55 0.82
N ALA A 282 -10.21 10.69 1.26
CA ALA A 282 -10.09 11.07 2.66
C ALA A 282 -11.45 11.18 3.36
N SER A 283 -12.46 11.73 2.67
CA SER A 283 -13.84 11.79 3.19
C SER A 283 -14.45 10.40 3.33
N ALA A 284 -14.24 9.51 2.35
CA ALA A 284 -14.71 8.13 2.41
C ALA A 284 -14.08 7.36 3.58
N ALA A 285 -12.75 7.49 3.76
CA ALA A 285 -12.02 6.91 4.88
C ALA A 285 -12.51 7.44 6.24
N SER A 286 -12.68 8.76 6.35
CA SER A 286 -13.14 9.41 7.57
C SER A 286 -14.55 8.95 7.97
N LEU A 287 -15.48 8.91 7.01
CA LEU A 287 -16.84 8.43 7.25
C LEU A 287 -16.87 6.95 7.61
N ALA A 288 -16.11 6.10 6.92
CA ALA A 288 -16.05 4.67 7.21
C ALA A 288 -15.53 4.40 8.63
N LEU A 289 -14.44 5.07 9.03
CA LEU A 289 -13.87 4.96 10.37
C LEU A 289 -14.81 5.47 11.47
N LEU A 290 -15.43 6.63 11.27
CA LEU A 290 -16.33 7.22 12.26
C LEU A 290 -17.63 6.42 12.42
N ALA A 291 -18.19 5.92 11.32
CA ALA A 291 -19.36 5.06 11.33
C ALA A 291 -19.09 3.74 12.06
N ALA A 292 -17.94 3.11 11.80
CA ALA A 292 -17.54 1.87 12.45
C ALA A 292 -17.35 1.97 13.97
N ARG A 293 -17.15 3.19 14.48
CA ARG A 293 -16.99 3.49 15.91
C ARG A 293 -18.26 4.02 16.56
N SER A 294 -19.31 4.23 15.78
CA SER A 294 -20.59 4.72 16.28
C SER A 294 -21.40 3.53 16.80
N PRO A 295 -21.89 3.56 18.05
CA PRO A 295 -22.76 2.51 18.54
C PRO A 295 -24.00 2.45 17.63
N SER A 296 -24.21 1.30 17.00
CA SER A 296 -25.46 0.99 16.33
C SER A 296 -26.57 1.16 17.36
N GLY A 297 -27.61 1.95 17.06
CA GLY A 297 -28.78 2.04 17.94
C GLY A 297 -29.32 0.63 18.21
N GLY A 298 -29.32 0.21 19.48
CA GLY A 298 -29.83 -1.09 19.91
C GLY A 298 -28.78 -2.05 20.48
N ALA A 299 -28.23 -1.72 21.65
CA ALA A 299 -27.88 -2.70 22.68
C ALA A 299 -27.69 -1.94 24.00
N THR A 300 -28.71 -2.02 24.86
CA THR A 300 -28.63 -1.62 26.26
C THR A 300 -27.48 -2.34 26.93
N SER A 301 -26.40 -1.62 27.23
CA SER A 301 -25.34 -2.13 28.08
C SER A 301 -25.89 -2.26 29.51
N ARG A 302 -26.30 -3.48 29.89
CA ARG A 302 -26.37 -3.85 31.30
C ARG A 302 -24.97 -3.70 31.89
N GLY A 303 -24.86 -2.84 32.90
CA GLY A 303 -23.64 -2.64 33.66
C GLY A 303 -23.21 -3.96 34.30
N GLY A 304 -22.01 -4.41 33.95
CA GLY A 304 -21.23 -5.38 34.71
C GLY A 304 -20.19 -4.61 35.51
N SER A 305 -20.44 -4.51 36.82
CA SER A 305 -19.55 -3.93 37.82
C SER A 305 -18.25 -4.71 37.97
N GLY A 306 -17.14 -3.96 38.06
CA GLY A 306 -16.01 -4.14 38.98
C GLY A 306 -15.45 -5.54 39.24
N GLY A 307 -14.21 -5.75 38.82
CA GLY A 307 -13.32 -6.75 39.45
C GLY A 307 -12.25 -7.30 38.52
N ALA A 308 -11.13 -6.59 38.35
CA ALA A 308 -9.89 -7.22 37.91
C ALA A 308 -8.66 -6.44 38.37
N ALA A 309 -8.01 -7.02 39.36
CA ALA A 309 -6.70 -6.74 39.95
C ALA A 309 -5.68 -6.03 39.04
N ARG A 310 -5.01 -5.03 39.63
CA ARG A 310 -3.72 -4.48 39.19
C ARG A 310 -2.70 -5.60 39.05
N ARG A 311 -2.54 -6.14 37.84
CA ARG A 311 -1.37 -6.95 37.46
C ARG A 311 -0.22 -6.00 37.12
N SER A 312 0.95 -6.28 37.68
CA SER A 312 2.20 -5.52 37.55
C SER A 312 2.49 -5.02 36.13
N ASP A 313 2.78 -3.73 35.98
CA ASP A 313 2.94 -3.01 34.70
C ASP A 313 3.94 -3.66 33.74
N GLY A 314 5.03 -4.25 34.25
CA GLY A 314 6.04 -4.92 33.44
C GLY A 314 5.55 -6.17 32.69
N ARG A 315 4.57 -6.91 33.26
CA ARG A 315 3.95 -8.06 32.58
C ARG A 315 3.07 -7.60 31.41
N ARG A 316 2.39 -6.46 31.57
CA ARG A 316 1.49 -5.87 30.58
C ARG A 316 2.22 -5.37 29.34
N ILE A 317 3.41 -4.76 29.51
CA ILE A 317 4.24 -4.30 28.37
C ILE A 317 4.77 -5.50 27.58
N ARG A 318 5.32 -6.51 28.27
CA ARG A 318 5.85 -7.71 27.61
C ARG A 318 4.77 -8.48 26.85
N ASP A 319 3.58 -8.60 27.44
CA ASP A 319 2.44 -9.28 26.80
C ASP A 319 1.95 -8.49 25.56
N ASN A 320 1.96 -7.15 25.62
CA ASN A 320 1.63 -6.30 24.48
C ASN A 320 2.67 -6.42 23.34
N VAL A 321 3.98 -6.37 23.64
CA VAL A 321 5.04 -6.52 22.63
C VAL A 321 4.94 -7.89 21.96
N ARG A 322 4.73 -8.95 22.74
CA ARG A 322 4.53 -10.30 22.21
C ARG A 322 3.30 -10.38 21.30
N ALA A 323 2.22 -9.68 21.65
CA ALA A 323 1.02 -9.62 20.83
C ALA A 323 1.29 -8.92 19.48
N TYR A 324 2.07 -7.84 19.44
CA TYR A 324 2.45 -7.18 18.19
C TYR A 324 3.38 -8.06 17.33
N ILE A 325 4.38 -8.71 17.93
CA ILE A 325 5.26 -9.66 17.23
C ILE A 325 4.46 -10.84 16.66
N ALA A 326 3.44 -11.32 17.38
CA ALA A 326 2.59 -12.39 16.87
C ALA A 326 1.82 -12.00 15.60
N LEU A 327 1.47 -10.72 15.43
CA LEU A 327 0.81 -10.23 14.20
C LEU A 327 1.72 -10.23 12.97
N THR A 328 3.05 -10.15 13.15
CA THR A 328 4.01 -10.10 12.03
C THR A 328 4.31 -11.47 11.42
N LYS A 329 4.01 -12.56 12.13
CA LYS A 329 4.24 -13.97 11.73
C LYS A 329 5.70 -14.22 11.27
N PRO A 330 6.70 -14.12 12.17
CA PRO A 330 8.11 -14.12 11.82
C PRO A 330 8.60 -15.36 11.06
N ARG A 331 7.97 -16.54 11.24
CA ARG A 331 8.33 -17.76 10.48
C ARG A 331 8.14 -17.65 8.97
N ILE A 332 7.32 -16.72 8.49
CA ILE A 332 7.12 -16.48 7.06
C ILE A 332 8.37 -15.81 6.44
N VAL A 333 9.21 -15.17 7.24
CA VAL A 333 10.46 -14.51 6.82
C VAL A 333 11.52 -15.51 6.35
N GLU A 334 11.51 -16.75 6.87
CA GLU A 334 12.44 -17.80 6.45
C GLU A 334 12.28 -18.16 4.97
N LEU A 335 11.06 -18.08 4.44
CA LEU A 335 10.79 -18.33 3.02
C LEU A 335 11.33 -17.21 2.12
N LEU A 336 11.42 -15.99 2.66
CA LEU A 336 12.05 -14.84 1.98
C LEU A 336 13.54 -15.11 1.79
N LEU A 337 14.23 -15.65 2.80
CA LEU A 337 15.66 -16.00 2.70
C LEU A 337 15.94 -16.99 1.57
N ILE A 338 15.12 -18.05 1.48
CA ILE A 338 15.32 -19.15 0.52
C ILE A 338 15.21 -18.67 -0.92
N THR A 339 14.37 -17.67 -1.20
CA THR A 339 14.08 -17.26 -2.58
C THR A 339 14.76 -15.95 -2.98
N THR A 340 14.83 -14.98 -2.06
CA THR A 340 15.42 -13.66 -2.33
C THR A 340 16.94 -13.73 -2.44
N VAL A 341 17.63 -14.40 -1.51
CA VAL A 341 19.11 -14.38 -1.49
C VAL A 341 19.70 -15.04 -2.75
N PRO A 342 19.26 -16.24 -3.18
CA PRO A 342 19.79 -16.81 -4.42
C PRO A 342 19.47 -16.01 -5.67
N ALA A 343 18.31 -15.33 -5.71
CA ALA A 343 17.99 -14.41 -6.80
C ALA A 343 18.97 -13.23 -6.84
N MET A 344 19.42 -12.73 -5.69
CA MET A 344 20.45 -11.68 -5.62
C MET A 344 21.82 -12.17 -6.10
N PHE A 345 22.20 -13.42 -5.83
CA PHE A 345 23.44 -14.01 -6.32
C PHE A 345 23.44 -14.11 -7.84
N LEU A 346 22.33 -14.60 -8.39
CA LEU A 346 22.14 -14.65 -9.83
C LEU A 346 22.19 -13.25 -10.46
N ALA A 347 21.49 -12.27 -9.87
CA ALA A 347 21.46 -10.90 -10.35
C ALA A 347 22.85 -10.24 -10.34
N ALA A 348 23.66 -10.52 -9.31
CA ALA A 348 25.02 -10.02 -9.17
C ALA A 348 26.03 -10.76 -10.06
N ARG A 349 25.67 -11.93 -10.62
CA ARG A 349 26.59 -12.90 -11.23
C ARG A 349 27.78 -13.19 -10.31
N GLY A 350 27.49 -13.44 -9.04
CA GLY A 350 28.48 -13.60 -7.98
C GLY A 350 27.90 -13.36 -6.59
N VAL A 351 28.75 -13.07 -5.61
CA VAL A 351 28.31 -12.72 -4.25
C VAL A 351 28.02 -11.21 -4.16
N PRO A 352 26.76 -10.79 -3.98
CA PRO A 352 26.46 -9.38 -3.74
C PRO A 352 26.98 -8.94 -2.36
N PRO A 353 27.21 -7.63 -2.15
CA PRO A 353 27.65 -7.12 -0.85
C PRO A 353 26.75 -7.60 0.30
N LEU A 354 27.35 -8.08 1.39
CA LEU A 354 26.59 -8.58 2.55
C LEU A 354 25.65 -7.53 3.13
N THR A 355 26.07 -6.25 3.10
CA THR A 355 25.25 -5.12 3.52
C THR A 355 23.97 -5.00 2.69
N LEU A 356 24.05 -5.20 1.37
CA LEU A 356 22.90 -5.17 0.46
C LEU A 356 21.95 -6.35 0.76
N ILE A 357 22.48 -7.56 0.94
CA ILE A 357 21.67 -8.73 1.33
C ILE A 357 20.90 -8.45 2.61
N ILE A 358 21.58 -7.97 3.66
CA ILE A 358 20.95 -7.67 4.95
C ILE A 358 19.90 -6.57 4.80
N ALA A 359 20.19 -5.50 4.05
CA ALA A 359 19.26 -4.41 3.80
C ALA A 359 17.99 -4.90 3.08
N THR A 360 18.13 -5.69 2.01
CA THR A 360 17.00 -6.26 1.27
C THR A 360 16.14 -7.16 2.17
N LEU A 361 16.76 -7.98 3.02
CA LEU A 361 16.04 -8.87 3.93
C LEU A 361 15.30 -8.11 5.03
N ILE A 362 15.89 -7.07 5.62
CA ILE A 362 15.21 -6.21 6.59
C ILE A 362 14.01 -5.53 5.94
N GLY A 363 14.21 -4.90 4.78
CA GLY A 363 13.15 -4.22 4.04
C GLY A 363 12.01 -5.17 3.65
N GLY A 364 12.32 -6.35 3.11
CA GLY A 364 11.33 -7.36 2.76
C GLY A 364 10.61 -7.95 3.98
N THR A 365 11.31 -8.12 5.10
CA THR A 365 10.71 -8.57 6.37
C THR A 365 9.69 -7.56 6.89
N LEU A 366 10.01 -6.26 6.86
CA LEU A 366 9.07 -5.20 7.24
C LEU A 366 7.82 -5.20 6.34
N SER A 367 8.01 -5.41 5.03
CA SER A 367 6.90 -5.53 4.08
C SER A 367 5.99 -6.72 4.39
N ALA A 368 6.58 -7.90 4.55
CA ALA A 368 5.86 -9.13 4.90
C ALA A 368 5.15 -8.99 6.25
N ALA A 369 5.79 -8.36 7.24
CA ALA A 369 5.19 -8.07 8.54
C ALA A 369 3.97 -7.15 8.42
N SER A 370 4.05 -6.08 7.62
CA SER A 370 2.92 -5.21 7.30
C SER A 370 1.77 -5.99 6.66
N ALA A 371 2.08 -6.77 5.62
CA ALA A 371 1.12 -7.62 4.92
C ALA A 371 0.42 -8.60 5.86
N ASN A 372 1.15 -9.20 6.80
CA ASN A 372 0.61 -10.11 7.81
C ASN A 372 -0.27 -9.40 8.84
N VAL A 373 0.09 -8.20 9.29
CA VAL A 373 -0.74 -7.40 10.19
C VAL A 373 -2.07 -7.07 9.51
N PHE A 374 -2.04 -6.56 8.28
CA PHE A 374 -3.26 -6.28 7.52
C PHE A 374 -4.08 -7.54 7.24
N ASN A 375 -3.44 -8.66 6.90
CA ASN A 375 -4.12 -9.94 6.74
C ASN A 375 -4.82 -10.37 8.03
N CYS A 376 -4.19 -10.24 9.21
CA CYS A 376 -4.84 -10.56 10.48
C CYS A 376 -6.01 -9.62 10.81
N ILE A 377 -5.92 -8.34 10.40
CA ILE A 377 -7.04 -7.40 10.52
C ILE A 377 -8.21 -7.85 9.64
N VAL A 378 -7.92 -8.11 8.36
CA VAL A 378 -8.94 -8.51 7.39
C VAL A 378 -9.57 -9.84 7.75
N ASP A 379 -8.79 -10.81 8.23
CA ASP A 379 -9.25 -12.16 8.53
C ASP A 379 -9.81 -12.34 9.95
N ALA A 380 -9.95 -11.28 10.74
CA ALA A 380 -10.36 -11.39 12.15
C ALA A 380 -11.72 -12.10 12.34
N ASP A 381 -12.65 -11.99 11.38
CA ASP A 381 -13.97 -12.64 11.40
C ASP A 381 -13.92 -14.14 11.07
N ILE A 382 -13.09 -14.54 10.10
CA ILE A 382 -12.91 -15.96 9.76
C ILE A 382 -11.96 -16.65 10.74
N ASP A 383 -10.98 -15.92 11.30
CA ASP A 383 -10.06 -16.45 12.30
C ASP A 383 -10.80 -16.80 13.61
N ALA A 384 -11.86 -16.06 13.96
CA ALA A 384 -12.68 -16.36 15.11
C ALA A 384 -13.42 -17.70 15.02
N GLN A 385 -13.60 -18.24 13.81
CA GLN A 385 -14.32 -19.48 13.54
C GLN A 385 -13.39 -20.71 13.45
N MET A 386 -12.08 -20.50 13.41
CA MET A 386 -11.10 -21.58 13.24
C MET A 386 -10.34 -21.83 14.55
N ALA A 387 -10.36 -23.08 15.04
CA ALA A 387 -9.74 -23.44 16.32
C ALA A 387 -8.26 -23.02 16.42
N ARG A 388 -7.52 -23.09 15.30
CA ARG A 388 -6.11 -22.70 15.23
C ARG A 388 -5.87 -21.19 15.38
N THR A 389 -6.81 -20.35 14.97
CA THR A 389 -6.58 -18.90 14.85
C THR A 389 -7.50 -18.05 15.73
N ALA A 390 -8.44 -18.67 16.44
CA ALA A 390 -9.31 -18.03 17.41
C ALA A 390 -8.56 -17.35 18.58
N SER A 391 -7.33 -17.77 18.88
CA SER A 391 -6.48 -17.16 19.91
C SER A 391 -5.60 -16.00 19.43
N ARG A 392 -5.74 -15.58 18.15
CA ARG A 392 -4.93 -14.48 17.60
C ARG A 392 -5.16 -13.16 18.36
N PRO A 393 -4.14 -12.29 18.47
CA PRO A 393 -4.22 -11.07 19.27
C PRO A 393 -5.41 -10.15 18.98
N LEU A 394 -5.82 -10.05 17.71
CA LEU A 394 -6.97 -9.24 17.27
C LEU A 394 -8.32 -9.88 17.62
N VAL A 395 -8.42 -11.21 17.54
CA VAL A 395 -9.63 -11.96 17.90
C VAL A 395 -9.82 -11.97 19.41
N ALA A 396 -8.73 -12.17 20.16
CA ALA A 396 -8.71 -12.15 21.62
C ALA A 396 -8.89 -10.74 22.23
N GLY A 397 -8.96 -9.69 21.40
CA GLY A 397 -9.13 -8.30 21.85
C GLY A 397 -7.92 -7.68 22.56
N SER A 398 -6.76 -8.37 22.55
CA SER A 398 -5.53 -7.87 23.19
C SER A 398 -4.90 -6.67 22.46
N ILE A 399 -5.15 -6.54 21.15
CA ILE A 399 -4.77 -5.38 20.33
C ILE A 399 -6.02 -4.85 19.64
N SER A 400 -6.22 -3.52 19.65
CA SER A 400 -7.33 -2.91 18.92
C SER A 400 -7.04 -2.87 17.41
N ILE A 401 -8.08 -3.01 16.58
CA ILE A 401 -7.96 -2.91 15.12
C ILE A 401 -7.33 -1.57 14.70
N GLY A 402 -7.69 -0.46 15.36
CA GLY A 402 -7.11 0.85 15.07
C GLY A 402 -5.60 0.89 15.32
N SER A 403 -5.14 0.31 16.43
CA SER A 403 -3.71 0.20 16.75
C SER A 403 -2.97 -0.70 15.77
N ALA A 404 -3.58 -1.79 15.33
CA ALA A 404 -3.00 -2.68 14.33
C ALA A 404 -2.93 -2.02 12.94
N LEU A 405 -3.94 -1.22 12.55
CA LEU A 405 -3.90 -0.44 11.31
C LEU A 405 -2.72 0.53 11.30
N ILE A 406 -2.51 1.28 12.39
CA ILE A 406 -1.37 2.19 12.53
C ILE A 406 -0.06 1.42 12.42
N PHE A 407 0.06 0.32 13.17
CA PHE A 407 1.27 -0.50 13.18
C PHE A 407 1.60 -1.09 11.80
N GLY A 408 0.63 -1.67 11.11
CA GLY A 408 0.80 -2.19 9.75
C GLY A 408 1.21 -1.11 8.76
N SER A 409 0.54 0.06 8.80
CA SER A 409 0.91 1.21 7.95
C SER A 409 2.33 1.70 8.20
N LEU A 410 2.75 1.80 9.47
CA LEU A 410 4.11 2.20 9.83
C LEU A 410 5.16 1.19 9.33
N LEU A 411 4.90 -0.11 9.47
CA LEU A 411 5.78 -1.15 8.93
C LEU A 411 5.89 -1.09 7.40
N GLY A 412 4.77 -0.87 6.71
CA GLY A 412 4.76 -0.73 5.24
C GLY A 412 5.53 0.51 4.77
N ALA A 413 5.31 1.66 5.42
CA ALA A 413 6.05 2.89 5.14
C ALA A 413 7.54 2.74 5.45
N ALA A 414 7.88 2.15 6.59
CA ALA A 414 9.27 1.87 6.97
C ALA A 414 9.95 0.94 5.96
N SER A 415 9.27 -0.13 5.51
CA SER A 415 9.78 -1.02 4.46
C SER A 415 10.11 -0.26 3.18
N PHE A 416 9.16 0.53 2.68
CA PHE A 416 9.35 1.29 1.43
C PHE A 416 10.50 2.29 1.55
N LEU A 417 10.50 3.12 2.59
CA LEU A 417 11.54 4.14 2.81
C LEU A 417 12.91 3.51 3.03
N PHE A 418 12.97 2.40 3.77
CA PHE A 418 14.22 1.71 4.03
C PHE A 418 14.81 1.10 2.76
N LEU A 419 14.01 0.38 1.96
CA LEU A 419 14.47 -0.16 0.68
C LEU A 419 14.87 0.94 -0.30
N ALA A 420 14.09 2.01 -0.38
CA ALA A 420 14.39 3.14 -1.27
C ALA A 420 15.73 3.81 -0.90
N ALA A 421 16.07 3.87 0.40
CA ALA A 421 17.29 4.50 0.89
C ALA A 421 18.52 3.58 0.91
N THR A 422 18.34 2.26 0.99
CA THR A 422 19.43 1.30 1.22
C THR A 422 19.66 0.33 0.07
N THR A 423 18.71 0.19 -0.86
CA THR A 423 18.80 -0.70 -2.01
C THR A 423 18.55 0.07 -3.31
N THR A 424 17.36 -0.10 -3.91
CA THR A 424 16.95 0.57 -5.14
C THR A 424 15.49 0.96 -5.04
N MET A 425 15.12 2.02 -5.76
CA MET A 425 13.74 2.45 -5.86
C MET A 425 12.84 1.40 -6.52
N MET A 426 13.37 0.61 -7.47
CA MET A 426 12.63 -0.51 -8.08
C MET A 426 12.26 -1.57 -7.04
N ALA A 427 13.19 -1.98 -6.17
CA ALA A 427 12.92 -2.95 -5.11
C ALA A 427 11.88 -2.43 -4.11
N ALA A 428 11.97 -1.16 -3.72
CA ALA A 428 11.00 -0.51 -2.84
C ALA A 428 9.59 -0.49 -3.47
N PHE A 429 9.49 -0.15 -4.76
CA PHE A 429 8.24 -0.15 -5.50
C PHE A 429 7.63 -1.56 -5.61
N LEU A 430 8.42 -2.57 -5.99
CA LEU A 430 7.95 -3.95 -6.08
C LEU A 430 7.49 -4.49 -4.72
N SER A 431 8.15 -4.09 -3.62
CA SER A 431 7.72 -4.41 -2.25
C SER A 431 6.36 -3.79 -1.93
N LEU A 432 6.14 -2.52 -2.28
CA LEU A 432 4.85 -1.85 -2.10
C LEU A 432 3.74 -2.49 -2.96
N LEU A 433 4.06 -2.87 -4.20
CA LEU A 433 3.17 -3.60 -5.10
C LEU A 433 2.76 -4.95 -4.49
N ALA A 434 3.72 -5.72 -3.99
CA ALA A 434 3.48 -7.00 -3.32
C ALA A 434 2.56 -6.84 -2.10
N LEU A 435 2.84 -5.85 -1.25
CA LEU A 435 2.02 -5.52 -0.08
C LEU A 435 0.59 -5.16 -0.48
N GLY A 436 0.42 -4.25 -1.44
CA GLY A 436 -0.89 -3.80 -1.92
C GLY A 436 -1.69 -4.95 -2.53
N PHE A 437 -1.07 -5.76 -3.39
CA PHE A 437 -1.71 -6.92 -4.00
C PHE A 437 -2.14 -7.94 -2.94
N TYR A 438 -1.28 -8.23 -1.97
CA TYR A 438 -1.58 -9.21 -0.91
C TYR A 438 -2.77 -8.79 -0.03
N VAL A 439 -2.84 -7.51 0.33
CA VAL A 439 -3.91 -7.02 1.22
C VAL A 439 -5.22 -6.85 0.46
N LEU A 440 -5.18 -6.20 -0.70
CA LEU A 440 -6.39 -5.76 -1.39
C LEU A 440 -6.93 -6.83 -2.32
N ILE A 441 -6.09 -7.40 -3.17
CA ILE A 441 -6.50 -8.38 -4.16
C ILE A 441 -6.65 -9.75 -3.49
N TYR A 442 -5.63 -10.21 -2.77
CA TYR A 442 -5.70 -11.52 -2.14
C TYR A 442 -6.60 -11.55 -0.89
N SER A 443 -6.26 -10.82 0.17
CA SER A 443 -6.91 -10.99 1.49
C SER A 443 -8.38 -10.53 1.49
N LEU A 444 -8.68 -9.38 0.88
CA LEU A 444 -10.04 -8.81 0.88
C LEU A 444 -10.95 -9.39 -0.20
N ILE A 445 -10.42 -9.71 -1.39
CA ILE A 445 -11.22 -10.10 -2.56
C ILE A 445 -11.14 -11.61 -2.79
N LEU A 446 -9.97 -12.09 -3.26
CA LEU A 446 -9.86 -13.42 -3.83
C LEU A 446 -10.08 -14.51 -2.80
N LYS A 447 -9.45 -14.38 -1.62
CA LYS A 447 -9.53 -15.38 -0.54
C LYS A 447 -10.97 -15.76 -0.20
N ARG A 448 -11.91 -14.81 -0.28
CA ARG A 448 -13.32 -14.97 0.12
C ARG A 448 -14.27 -15.29 -1.04
N SER A 449 -13.82 -15.25 -2.29
CA SER A 449 -14.73 -15.22 -3.45
C SER A 449 -14.48 -16.26 -4.53
N THR A 450 -13.31 -16.90 -4.58
CA THR A 450 -12.97 -17.83 -5.66
C THR A 450 -12.05 -18.97 -5.22
N PRO A 451 -12.17 -20.18 -5.81
CA PRO A 451 -11.19 -21.27 -5.65
C PRO A 451 -9.83 -20.99 -6.29
N GLN A 452 -9.72 -19.96 -7.13
CA GLN A 452 -8.45 -19.48 -7.69
C GLN A 452 -7.69 -18.54 -6.75
N ASN A 453 -8.11 -18.46 -5.49
CA ASN A 453 -7.58 -17.54 -4.50
C ASN A 453 -6.07 -17.64 -4.27
N ILE A 454 -5.54 -18.86 -4.18
CA ILE A 454 -4.11 -19.12 -3.96
C ILE A 454 -3.31 -19.01 -5.25
N VAL A 455 -3.90 -19.32 -6.41
CA VAL A 455 -3.23 -19.19 -7.70
C VAL A 455 -2.95 -17.72 -7.99
N ILE A 456 -4.01 -16.91 -8.09
CA ILE A 456 -3.87 -15.49 -8.39
C ILE A 456 -3.25 -14.76 -7.19
N GLY A 457 -3.66 -15.11 -5.97
CA GLY A 457 -3.10 -14.55 -4.73
C GLY A 457 -1.62 -14.85 -4.53
N GLY A 458 -1.12 -15.96 -5.08
CA GLY A 458 0.29 -16.37 -5.05
C GLY A 458 1.24 -15.35 -5.69
N THR A 459 0.72 -14.44 -6.52
CA THR A 459 1.48 -13.33 -7.13
C THR A 459 2.28 -12.54 -6.09
N ALA A 460 1.65 -12.14 -4.97
CA ALA A 460 2.35 -11.38 -3.95
C ALA A 460 3.46 -12.21 -3.26
N GLY A 461 3.22 -13.51 -3.06
CA GLY A 461 4.19 -14.43 -2.49
C GLY A 461 5.34 -14.79 -3.44
N ALA A 462 5.18 -14.56 -4.74
CA ALA A 462 6.16 -14.84 -5.79
C ALA A 462 7.08 -13.66 -6.13
N LEU A 463 6.80 -12.46 -5.62
CA LEU A 463 7.63 -11.26 -5.81
C LEU A 463 8.96 -11.20 -5.02
N PRO A 464 9.18 -11.89 -3.89
CA PRO A 464 10.45 -11.82 -3.16
C PRO A 464 11.73 -12.03 -3.99
N PRO A 465 11.85 -13.01 -4.91
CA PRO A 465 13.03 -13.12 -5.76
C PRO A 465 13.18 -11.95 -6.75
N VAL A 466 12.06 -11.39 -7.25
CA VAL A 466 12.08 -10.20 -8.13
C VAL A 466 12.57 -8.97 -7.37
N ILE A 467 12.10 -8.79 -6.13
CA ILE A 467 12.54 -7.71 -5.24
C ILE A 467 14.03 -7.86 -4.94
N GLY A 468 14.50 -9.09 -4.70
CA GLY A 468 15.93 -9.39 -4.53
C GLY A 468 16.76 -9.01 -5.75
N TRP A 469 16.35 -9.45 -6.93
CA TRP A 469 16.99 -9.08 -8.19
C TRP A 469 17.05 -7.56 -8.37
N ALA A 470 15.91 -6.90 -8.25
CA ALA A 470 15.79 -5.46 -8.42
C ALA A 470 16.61 -4.68 -7.39
N ALA A 471 16.83 -5.23 -6.19
CA ALA A 471 17.70 -4.62 -5.19
C ALA A 471 19.18 -4.61 -5.61
N VAL A 472 19.59 -5.53 -6.51
CA VAL A 472 20.93 -5.59 -7.08
C VAL A 472 21.03 -4.77 -8.37
N THR A 473 20.07 -4.91 -9.29
CA THR A 473 20.19 -4.37 -10.66
C THR A 473 19.42 -3.08 -10.90
N GLY A 474 18.39 -2.78 -10.09
CA GLY A 474 17.47 -1.67 -10.34
C GLY A 474 16.48 -1.90 -11.50
N ASP A 475 16.41 -3.10 -12.07
CA ASP A 475 15.55 -3.44 -13.22
C ASP A 475 14.66 -4.67 -13.00
N VAL A 476 13.80 -4.95 -13.99
CA VAL A 476 12.99 -6.18 -14.08
C VAL A 476 13.15 -6.75 -15.49
N SER A 477 14.25 -7.48 -15.70
CA SER A 477 14.51 -8.21 -16.94
C SER A 477 13.74 -9.54 -17.01
N LEU A 478 13.97 -10.35 -18.04
CA LEU A 478 13.25 -11.63 -18.21
C LEU A 478 13.60 -12.67 -17.12
N ALA A 479 14.84 -12.69 -16.64
CA ALA A 479 15.30 -13.64 -15.62
C ALA A 479 14.50 -13.54 -14.29
N PRO A 480 14.32 -12.36 -13.66
CA PRO A 480 13.50 -12.26 -12.45
C PRO A 480 12.02 -12.56 -12.69
N ILE A 481 11.49 -12.37 -13.91
CA ILE A 481 10.13 -12.79 -14.27
C ILE A 481 10.02 -14.33 -14.24
N LEU A 482 11.04 -15.06 -14.67
CA LEU A 482 11.08 -16.51 -14.58
C LEU A 482 11.26 -17.00 -13.14
N LEU A 483 12.04 -16.30 -12.30
CA LEU A 483 12.11 -16.57 -10.87
C LEU A 483 10.75 -16.36 -10.17
N PHE A 484 10.02 -15.30 -10.55
CA PHE A 484 8.63 -15.12 -10.15
C PHE A 484 7.77 -16.29 -10.60
N ALA A 485 7.87 -16.70 -11.87
CA ALA A 485 7.08 -17.82 -12.41
C ALA A 485 7.34 -19.12 -11.64
N LEU A 486 8.59 -19.39 -11.24
CA LEU A 486 8.93 -20.54 -10.41
C LEU A 486 8.16 -20.55 -9.10
N VAL A 487 8.21 -19.47 -8.33
CA VAL A 487 7.48 -19.39 -7.04
C VAL A 487 5.96 -19.37 -7.27
N PHE A 488 5.50 -18.69 -8.32
CA PHE A 488 4.10 -18.61 -8.68
C PHE A 488 3.50 -19.98 -9.02
N TYR A 489 4.12 -20.75 -9.92
CA TYR A 489 3.64 -22.09 -10.29
C TYR A 489 3.92 -23.15 -9.22
N TRP A 490 4.89 -22.92 -8.33
CA TRP A 490 5.12 -23.74 -7.15
C TRP A 490 4.02 -23.59 -6.09
N THR A 491 3.42 -22.40 -6.00
CA THR A 491 2.45 -22.07 -4.94
C THR A 491 1.23 -22.99 -4.95
N PRO A 492 0.55 -23.28 -6.08
CA PRO A 492 -0.64 -24.15 -6.07
C PRO A 492 -0.34 -25.61 -5.68
N PRO A 493 0.67 -26.31 -6.25
CA PRO A 493 1.08 -27.63 -5.80
C PRO A 493 1.40 -27.72 -4.31
N HIS A 494 2.05 -26.69 -3.77
CA HIS A 494 2.39 -26.61 -2.34
C HIS A 494 1.14 -26.40 -1.46
N PHE A 495 0.39 -25.33 -1.72
CA PHE A 495 -0.70 -24.93 -0.84
C PHE A 495 -1.92 -25.84 -0.94
N TRP A 496 -2.25 -26.35 -2.13
CA TRP A 496 -3.38 -27.26 -2.27
C TRP A 496 -3.12 -28.61 -1.61
N ALA A 497 -1.88 -29.10 -1.64
CA ALA A 497 -1.49 -30.29 -0.88
C ALA A 497 -1.68 -30.09 0.64
N LEU A 498 -1.40 -28.88 1.16
CA LEU A 498 -1.73 -28.54 2.54
C LEU A 498 -3.25 -28.43 2.75
N ALA A 499 -3.95 -27.74 1.85
CA ALA A 499 -5.38 -27.46 1.94
C ALA A 499 -6.24 -28.73 1.89
N MET A 500 -5.78 -29.81 1.26
CA MET A 500 -6.42 -31.13 1.34
C MET A 500 -6.53 -31.65 2.80
N ARG A 501 -5.61 -31.26 3.68
CA ARG A 501 -5.63 -31.67 5.11
C ARG A 501 -6.47 -30.76 5.98
N ILE A 502 -6.37 -29.44 5.74
CA ILE A 502 -7.04 -28.41 6.54
C ILE A 502 -8.35 -27.93 5.87
N GLY A 503 -8.87 -28.70 4.92
CA GLY A 503 -10.11 -28.45 4.21
C GLY A 503 -11.32 -28.25 5.13
N PRO A 504 -11.50 -29.06 6.19
CA PRO A 504 -12.61 -28.87 7.13
C PRO A 504 -12.62 -27.49 7.80
N ASP A 505 -11.45 -26.98 8.23
CA ASP A 505 -11.35 -25.63 8.83
C ASP A 505 -11.77 -24.54 7.83
N TYR A 506 -11.38 -24.69 6.56
CA TYR A 506 -11.76 -23.73 5.50
C TYR A 506 -13.25 -23.81 5.17
N ALA A 507 -13.82 -25.01 5.14
CA ALA A 507 -15.25 -25.22 4.94
C ALA A 507 -16.06 -24.58 6.08
N ALA A 508 -15.63 -24.78 7.33
CA ALA A 508 -16.28 -24.18 8.51
C ALA A 508 -16.26 -22.65 8.47
N ALA A 509 -15.18 -22.04 7.96
CA ALA A 509 -15.05 -20.58 7.82
C ALA A 509 -15.64 -20.03 6.50
N GLY A 510 -16.26 -20.87 5.66
CA GLY A 510 -16.84 -20.46 4.37
C GLY A 510 -15.82 -20.00 3.32
N VAL A 511 -14.56 -20.43 3.42
CA VAL A 511 -13.50 -20.07 2.48
C VAL A 511 -13.52 -21.05 1.30
N PRO A 512 -13.76 -20.59 0.06
CA PRO A 512 -13.93 -21.46 -1.11
C PRO A 512 -12.57 -21.97 -1.63
N MET A 513 -11.86 -22.78 -0.86
CA MET A 513 -10.61 -23.41 -1.31
C MET A 513 -10.90 -24.53 -2.32
N LEU A 514 -10.00 -24.75 -3.29
CA LEU A 514 -10.21 -25.76 -4.34
C LEU A 514 -10.56 -27.18 -3.82
N PRO A 515 -9.88 -27.73 -2.78
CA PRO A 515 -10.31 -29.00 -2.17
C PRO A 515 -11.74 -28.99 -1.61
N VAL A 516 -12.23 -27.84 -1.15
CA VAL A 516 -13.56 -27.69 -0.56
C VAL A 516 -14.63 -27.59 -1.65
N THR A 517 -14.35 -26.87 -2.73
CA THR A 517 -15.35 -26.60 -3.79
C THR A 517 -15.40 -27.68 -4.87
N ALA A 518 -14.24 -28.24 -5.24
CA ALA A 518 -14.11 -29.19 -6.34
C ALA A 518 -13.66 -30.60 -5.89
N GLY A 519 -13.38 -30.76 -4.60
CA GLY A 519 -12.99 -32.02 -4.00
C GLY A 519 -11.52 -32.40 -4.22
N PRO A 520 -11.08 -33.49 -3.57
CA PRO A 520 -9.67 -33.89 -3.58
C PRO A 520 -9.16 -34.38 -4.95
N ALA A 521 -10.00 -35.05 -5.74
CA ALA A 521 -9.60 -35.60 -7.04
C ALA A 521 -9.25 -34.51 -8.06
N GLU A 522 -10.10 -33.49 -8.22
CA GLU A 522 -9.83 -32.35 -9.09
C GLU A 522 -8.62 -31.56 -8.57
N THR A 523 -8.49 -31.41 -7.25
CA THR A 523 -7.32 -30.75 -6.68
C THR A 523 -6.03 -31.50 -7.01
N ALA A 524 -6.00 -32.83 -6.92
CA ALA A 524 -4.82 -33.62 -7.28
C ALA A 524 -4.48 -33.49 -8.78
N ARG A 525 -5.50 -33.41 -9.66
CA ARG A 525 -5.31 -33.14 -11.08
C ARG A 525 -4.66 -31.77 -11.32
N GLN A 526 -5.16 -30.73 -10.66
CA GLN A 526 -4.61 -29.38 -10.77
C GLN A 526 -3.18 -29.29 -10.21
N ILE A 527 -2.90 -29.93 -9.07
CA ILE A 527 -1.54 -30.05 -8.53
C ILE A 527 -0.58 -30.62 -9.59
N TRP A 528 -0.97 -31.68 -10.29
CA TRP A 528 -0.14 -32.28 -11.34
C TRP A 528 0.08 -31.34 -12.54
N LEU A 529 -0.98 -30.68 -13.04
CA LEU A 529 -0.88 -29.72 -14.15
C LEU A 529 0.01 -28.52 -13.81
N TYR A 530 -0.13 -27.93 -12.62
CA TYR A 530 0.73 -26.83 -12.18
C TYR A 530 2.17 -27.29 -11.94
N THR A 531 2.39 -28.54 -11.53
CA THR A 531 3.74 -29.12 -11.41
C THR A 531 4.40 -29.26 -12.79
N LEU A 532 3.63 -29.60 -13.84
CA LEU A 532 4.14 -29.63 -15.22
C LEU A 532 4.61 -28.25 -15.67
N LEU A 533 3.80 -27.22 -15.43
CA LEU A 533 4.17 -25.83 -15.73
C LEU A 533 5.39 -25.38 -14.92
N LEU A 534 5.46 -25.73 -13.64
CA LEU A 534 6.61 -25.44 -12.78
C LEU A 534 7.91 -26.03 -13.34
N VAL A 535 7.90 -27.30 -13.75
CA VAL A 535 9.08 -27.96 -14.33
C VAL A 535 9.46 -27.30 -15.65
N ALA A 536 8.50 -27.00 -16.52
CA ALA A 536 8.77 -26.28 -17.77
C ALA A 536 9.42 -24.92 -17.51
N MET A 537 8.91 -24.13 -16.55
CA MET A 537 9.51 -22.85 -16.19
C MET A 537 10.91 -23.00 -15.60
N SER A 538 11.19 -24.07 -14.84
CA SER A 538 12.53 -24.33 -14.32
C SER A 538 13.56 -24.62 -15.41
N LEU A 539 13.18 -25.37 -16.45
CA LEU A 539 14.06 -25.63 -17.59
C LEU A 539 14.20 -24.40 -18.50
N LEU A 540 13.15 -23.58 -18.61
CA LEU A 540 13.23 -22.32 -19.34
C LEU A 540 14.19 -21.33 -18.67
N LEU A 541 14.23 -21.28 -17.33
CA LEU A 541 15.20 -20.45 -16.61
C LEU A 541 16.63 -20.86 -16.93
N TRP A 542 16.93 -22.16 -17.12
CA TRP A 542 18.26 -22.61 -17.51
C TRP A 542 18.71 -21.95 -18.82
N ALA A 543 17.85 -22.01 -19.85
CA ALA A 543 18.14 -21.45 -21.16
C ALA A 543 18.23 -19.91 -21.17
N VAL A 544 17.35 -19.24 -20.43
CA VAL A 544 17.23 -17.77 -20.47
C VAL A 544 18.25 -17.08 -19.56
N ALA A 545 18.50 -17.62 -18.37
CA ALA A 545 19.42 -17.02 -17.40
C ALA A 545 20.87 -17.48 -17.58
N GLY A 546 21.15 -18.36 -18.57
CA GLY A 546 22.49 -18.86 -18.85
C GLY A 546 23.03 -19.75 -17.73
N MET A 547 22.18 -20.59 -17.13
CA MET A 547 22.59 -21.46 -16.02
C MET A 547 23.46 -22.62 -16.53
N GLY A 548 24.39 -23.08 -15.72
CA GLY A 548 25.27 -24.21 -15.95
C GLY A 548 24.63 -25.58 -15.65
N LEU A 549 25.49 -26.60 -15.65
CA LEU A 549 25.09 -28.00 -15.50
C LEU A 549 24.59 -28.33 -14.10
N VAL A 550 25.02 -27.60 -13.07
CA VAL A 550 24.59 -27.84 -11.68
C VAL A 550 23.10 -27.55 -11.55
N TYR A 551 22.66 -26.38 -12.04
CA TYR A 551 21.24 -26.04 -12.06
C TYR A 551 20.44 -26.97 -12.96
N LEU A 552 20.91 -27.27 -14.18
CA LEU A 552 20.20 -28.16 -15.11
C LEU A 552 19.96 -29.54 -14.48
N THR A 553 20.99 -30.13 -13.88
CA THR A 553 20.89 -31.46 -13.24
C THR A 553 19.89 -31.43 -12.08
N ALA A 554 19.95 -30.40 -11.23
CA ALA A 554 19.00 -30.24 -10.14
C ALA A 554 17.56 -30.06 -10.65
N ALA A 555 17.35 -29.19 -11.64
CA ALA A 555 16.05 -28.90 -12.24
C ALA A 555 15.41 -30.15 -12.87
N THR A 556 16.19 -30.93 -13.64
CA THR A 556 15.69 -32.15 -14.28
C THR A 556 15.38 -33.25 -13.25
N LEU A 557 16.30 -33.55 -12.33
CA LEU A 557 16.13 -34.64 -11.36
C LEU A 557 15.01 -34.35 -10.36
N PHE A 558 15.03 -33.17 -9.72
CA PHE A 558 14.01 -32.81 -8.75
C PHE A 558 12.68 -32.49 -9.42
N GLY A 559 12.68 -31.97 -10.65
CA GLY A 559 11.48 -31.78 -11.47
C GLY A 559 10.80 -33.11 -11.82
N ALA A 560 11.56 -34.09 -12.31
CA ALA A 560 11.04 -35.44 -12.58
C ALA A 560 10.49 -36.11 -11.31
N LEU A 561 11.20 -35.98 -10.18
CA LEU A 561 10.74 -36.50 -8.88
C LEU A 561 9.44 -35.80 -8.42
N PHE A 562 9.30 -34.48 -8.62
CA PHE A 562 8.06 -33.76 -8.29
C PHE A 562 6.91 -34.25 -9.17
N LEU A 563 7.11 -34.34 -10.49
CA LEU A 563 6.11 -34.84 -11.42
C LEU A 563 5.65 -36.26 -11.08
N MET A 564 6.58 -37.15 -10.75
CA MET A 564 6.26 -38.51 -10.31
C MET A 564 5.42 -38.50 -9.03
N ARG A 565 5.78 -37.69 -8.02
CA ARG A 565 5.03 -37.61 -6.76
C ARG A 565 3.64 -37.01 -6.96
N ALA A 566 3.52 -35.98 -7.79
CA ALA A 566 2.24 -35.37 -8.13
C ALA A 566 1.35 -36.32 -8.94
N TRP A 567 1.93 -37.10 -9.86
CA TRP A 567 1.23 -38.15 -10.60
C TRP A 567 0.73 -39.25 -9.65
N ARG A 568 1.58 -39.72 -8.74
CA ARG A 568 1.19 -40.71 -7.72
C ARG A 568 0.03 -40.22 -6.86
N LEU A 569 0.09 -38.96 -6.40
CA LEU A 569 -1.01 -38.35 -5.65
C LEU A 569 -2.32 -38.32 -6.46
N ARG A 570 -2.24 -38.05 -7.76
CA ARG A 570 -3.39 -38.08 -8.68
C ARG A 570 -3.94 -39.49 -8.88
N SER A 571 -3.09 -40.53 -8.85
CA SER A 571 -3.49 -41.93 -9.04
C SER A 571 -3.94 -42.63 -7.75
N GLU A 572 -3.62 -42.10 -6.58
CA GLU A 572 -4.07 -42.66 -5.29
C GLU A 572 -5.57 -42.35 -5.07
N VAL A 573 -6.38 -43.40 -4.87
CA VAL A 573 -7.84 -43.29 -4.64
C VAL A 573 -8.13 -42.90 -3.18
N LEU A 574 -9.23 -42.14 -3.01
CA LEU A 574 -9.81 -41.52 -1.81
C LEU A 574 -9.52 -42.21 -0.46
N GLY A 575 -9.39 -41.39 0.60
CA GLY A 575 -9.23 -41.83 1.99
C GLY A 575 -7.89 -41.43 2.62
N ASP A 576 -7.43 -42.15 3.65
CA ASP A 576 -6.21 -41.85 4.40
C ASP A 576 -4.91 -41.97 3.57
N GLY A 577 -4.94 -42.73 2.48
CA GLY A 577 -3.84 -42.81 1.51
C GLY A 577 -3.55 -41.44 0.88
N LEU A 578 -4.60 -40.78 0.39
CA LEU A 578 -4.52 -39.47 -0.26
C LEU A 578 -4.00 -38.38 0.70
N LEU A 579 -4.46 -38.34 1.95
CA LEU A 579 -4.00 -37.35 2.94
C LEU A 579 -2.52 -37.55 3.30
N ARG A 580 -2.06 -38.81 3.38
CA ARG A 580 -0.64 -39.14 3.56
C ARG A 580 0.19 -38.77 2.33
N GLY A 581 -0.34 -38.99 1.13
CA GLY A 581 0.25 -38.56 -0.14
C GLY A 581 0.41 -37.03 -0.18
N ALA A 582 -0.65 -36.29 0.11
CA ALA A 582 -0.67 -34.82 0.13
C ALA A 582 0.34 -34.26 1.16
N SER A 583 0.44 -34.87 2.34
CA SER A 583 1.43 -34.50 3.35
C SER A 583 2.87 -34.71 2.87
N ARG A 584 3.14 -35.82 2.16
CA ARG A 584 4.47 -36.12 1.60
C ARG A 584 4.81 -35.15 0.46
N LEU A 585 3.85 -34.82 -0.40
CA LEU A 585 4.03 -33.86 -1.47
C LEU A 585 4.26 -32.44 -0.93
N TYR A 586 3.49 -32.00 0.07
CA TYR A 586 3.67 -30.72 0.75
C TYR A 586 5.10 -30.56 1.29
N ARG A 587 5.60 -31.54 2.05
CA ARG A 587 6.99 -31.51 2.55
C ARG A 587 8.02 -31.48 1.41
N PHE A 588 7.80 -32.32 0.39
CA PHE A 588 8.69 -32.38 -0.77
C PHE A 588 8.74 -31.08 -1.56
N SER A 589 7.62 -30.38 -1.70
CA SER A 589 7.57 -29.11 -2.43
C SER A 589 8.49 -28.06 -1.80
N ILE A 590 8.64 -28.06 -0.47
CA ILE A 590 9.59 -27.18 0.24
C ILE A 590 11.03 -27.59 -0.10
N THR A 591 11.34 -28.89 -0.05
CA THR A 591 12.64 -29.42 -0.45
C THR A 591 12.98 -29.07 -1.89
N TYR A 592 12.04 -29.26 -2.83
CA TYR A 592 12.18 -28.90 -4.23
C TYR A 592 12.56 -27.42 -4.38
N LEU A 593 11.77 -26.52 -3.79
CA LEU A 593 12.03 -25.08 -3.91
C LEU A 593 13.39 -24.70 -3.33
N THR A 594 13.75 -25.28 -2.17
CA THR A 594 15.04 -25.05 -1.52
C THR A 594 16.19 -25.51 -2.40
N VAL A 595 16.10 -26.71 -2.99
CA VAL A 595 17.15 -27.26 -3.85
C VAL A 595 17.29 -26.45 -5.14
N ILE A 596 16.19 -26.08 -5.79
CA ILE A 596 16.22 -25.28 -7.02
C ILE A 596 16.87 -23.92 -6.76
N PHE A 597 16.47 -23.21 -5.71
CA PHE A 597 17.07 -21.92 -5.38
C PHE A 597 18.51 -22.04 -4.87
N ALA A 598 18.86 -23.09 -4.12
CA ALA A 598 20.25 -23.37 -3.78
C ALA A 598 21.11 -23.63 -5.02
N ALA A 599 20.58 -24.39 -5.99
CA ALA A 599 21.27 -24.63 -7.26
C ALA A 599 21.48 -23.32 -8.03
N ILE A 600 20.47 -22.42 -8.08
CA ILE A 600 20.62 -21.08 -8.68
C ILE A 600 21.78 -20.30 -8.02
N ALA A 601 21.85 -20.28 -6.68
CA ALA A 601 22.93 -19.58 -5.98
C ALA A 601 24.31 -20.20 -6.26
N ILE A 602 24.42 -21.53 -6.21
CA ILE A 602 25.69 -22.23 -6.42
C ILE A 602 26.20 -22.00 -7.85
N ASP A 603 25.33 -22.16 -8.83
CA ASP A 603 25.66 -22.06 -10.25
C ASP A 603 26.04 -20.62 -10.62
N ALA A 604 25.40 -19.61 -10.00
CA ALA A 604 25.78 -18.20 -10.14
C ALA A 604 27.18 -17.86 -9.60
N LEU A 605 27.81 -18.74 -8.81
CA LEU A 605 29.18 -18.60 -8.30
C LEU A 605 30.21 -19.36 -9.13
N LEU A 606 29.77 -20.25 -10.01
CA LEU A 606 30.67 -21.04 -10.83
C LEU A 606 31.11 -20.24 -12.07
N PRO A 607 32.37 -20.39 -12.51
CA PRO A 607 32.83 -19.80 -13.76
C PRO A 607 32.18 -20.53 -14.94
N HIS A 608 31.44 -19.79 -15.77
CA HIS A 608 30.77 -20.29 -16.98
C HIS A 608 31.03 -19.38 -18.17
#